data_AF-A0A2D9C596-F1
#
_entry.id   AF-A0A2D9C596-F1
#
_cell.length_a   1.000
_cell.length_b   1.000
_cell.length_c   1.000
_cell.angle_alpha   90.00
_cell.angle_beta   90.00
_cell.angle_gamma   90.00
#
_symmetry.space_group_name_H-M   'P 1'
#
loop_
_entity.id
_entity.type
_entity.pdbx_description
1 polymer ?
#
loop_
_entity_poly.entity_id
_entity_poly.type
_entity_poly.pdbx_seq_one_letter_code
_entity_poly.pdbx_strand_id
1 'polypeptide(L)'
;MQTKITVVGITSFCTYLCTYFLNLSMDNMEQYLAVVAVLWLDGIFGIWAGIKREGFKTYKALRITRNTFAWLAILTVILMIEKGFAGTGWLSEVVIVPFMILQLISALKNASMAGLIKMEHLNKILDRIDKHKGFRS
;
A
#
# COMPACT_ATOMS: atom_id res chain seq x y z
N MET A 1 -22.90 -30.32 -27.82
CA MET A 1 -21.96 -30.97 -26.87
C MET A 1 -20.72 -30.11 -26.65
N GLN A 2 -20.11 -29.60 -27.72
CA GLN A 2 -18.95 -28.70 -27.71
C GLN A 2 -19.13 -27.46 -26.80
N THR A 3 -20.27 -26.77 -26.86
CA THR A 3 -20.58 -25.60 -26.01
C THR A 3 -20.58 -25.92 -24.51
N LYS A 4 -20.99 -27.14 -24.12
CA LYS A 4 -21.00 -27.57 -22.71
C LYS A 4 -19.57 -27.82 -22.20
N ILE A 5 -18.69 -28.36 -23.05
CA ILE A 5 -17.28 -28.60 -22.71
C ILE A 5 -16.52 -27.27 -22.59
N THR A 6 -16.76 -26.32 -23.49
CA THR A 6 -16.15 -24.98 -23.42
C THR A 6 -16.54 -24.23 -22.16
N VAL A 7 -17.83 -24.26 -21.78
CA VAL A 7 -18.30 -23.62 -20.54
C VAL A 7 -17.66 -24.28 -19.31
N VAL A 8 -17.64 -25.62 -19.24
CA VAL A 8 -16.99 -26.34 -18.14
C VAL A 8 -15.50 -25.99 -18.06
N GLY A 9 -14.79 -25.95 -19.19
CA GLY A 9 -13.37 -25.58 -19.23
C GLY A 9 -13.10 -24.17 -18.72
N ILE A 10 -13.91 -23.19 -19.14
CA ILE A 10 -13.79 -21.80 -18.66
C ILE A 10 -14.11 -21.71 -17.17
N THR A 11 -15.18 -22.36 -16.70
CA THR A 11 -15.54 -22.34 -15.27
C THR A 11 -14.45 -22.98 -14.43
N SER A 12 -13.92 -24.15 -14.82
CA SER A 12 -12.83 -24.81 -14.10
C SER A 12 -11.56 -23.94 -14.05
N PHE A 13 -11.22 -23.26 -15.14
CA PHE A 13 -10.08 -22.34 -15.17
C PHE A 13 -10.29 -21.13 -14.25
N CYS A 14 -11.47 -20.51 -14.29
CA CYS A 14 -11.82 -19.41 -13.38
C CYS A 14 -11.80 -19.85 -11.92
N THR A 15 -12.37 -21.02 -11.59
CA THR A 15 -12.34 -21.59 -10.23
C THR A 15 -10.91 -21.81 -9.76
N TYR A 16 -10.04 -22.35 -10.63
CA TYR A 16 -8.62 -22.54 -10.30
C TYR A 16 -7.92 -21.21 -10.00
N LEU A 17 -8.08 -20.20 -10.87
CA LEU A 17 -7.47 -18.88 -10.64
C LEU A 17 -7.97 -18.22 -9.35
N CYS A 18 -9.28 -18.21 -9.12
CA CYS A 18 -9.86 -17.64 -7.92
C CYS A 18 -9.38 -18.36 -6.65
N THR A 19 -9.31 -19.69 -6.68
CA THR A 19 -8.81 -20.49 -5.55
C THR A 19 -7.31 -20.23 -5.31
N TYR A 20 -6.53 -20.10 -6.37
CA TYR A 20 -5.11 -19.76 -6.26
C TYR A 20 -4.89 -18.40 -5.61
N PHE A 21 -5.58 -17.36 -6.07
CA PHE A 21 -5.49 -16.03 -5.49
C PHE A 21 -6.04 -15.98 -4.06
N LEU A 22 -7.13 -16.69 -3.77
CA LEU A 22 -7.66 -16.81 -2.42
C LEU A 22 -6.60 -17.37 -1.47
N ASN A 23 -5.98 -18.50 -1.82
CA ASN A 23 -4.95 -19.10 -0.98
C ASN A 23 -3.74 -18.18 -0.84
N LEU A 24 -3.26 -17.58 -1.93
CA LEU A 24 -2.14 -16.62 -1.89
C LEU A 24 -2.43 -15.43 -0.95
N SER A 25 -3.65 -14.89 -1.00
CA SER A 25 -4.08 -13.79 -0.15
C SER A 25 -4.26 -14.19 1.31
N MET A 26 -4.79 -15.38 1.57
CA MET A 26 -4.94 -15.90 2.94
C MET A 26 -3.59 -16.21 3.58
N ASP A 27 -2.68 -16.84 2.83
CA ASP A 27 -1.33 -17.19 3.28
C ASP A 27 -0.51 -15.94 3.64
N ASN A 28 -0.73 -14.82 2.93
CA ASN A 28 0.04 -13.57 3.09
C ASN A 28 -0.82 -12.40 3.58
N MET A 29 -1.91 -12.69 4.30
CA MET A 29 -2.90 -11.71 4.72
C MET A 29 -2.28 -10.52 5.46
N GLU A 30 -1.28 -10.78 6.31
CA GLU A 30 -0.59 -9.75 7.08
C GLU A 30 0.14 -8.73 6.19
N GLN A 31 0.80 -9.18 5.13
CA GLN A 31 1.51 -8.29 4.20
C GLN A 31 0.52 -7.41 3.43
N TYR A 32 -0.57 -8.00 2.94
CA TYR A 32 -1.64 -7.25 2.27
C TYR A 32 -2.26 -6.20 3.21
N LEU A 33 -2.57 -6.59 4.44
CA LEU A 33 -3.15 -5.69 5.44
C LEU A 33 -2.19 -4.56 5.80
N ALA A 34 -0.89 -4.84 5.93
CA ALA A 34 0.12 -3.84 6.21
C ALA A 34 0.20 -2.77 5.11
N VAL A 35 0.25 -3.20 3.84
CA VAL A 35 0.27 -2.26 2.69
C VAL A 35 -0.99 -1.39 2.67
N VAL A 36 -2.16 -1.99 2.86
CA VAL A 36 -3.44 -1.25 2.91
C VAL A 36 -3.45 -0.27 4.07
N ALA A 37 -3.14 -0.72 5.29
CA ALA A 37 -3.20 0.10 6.49
C ALA A 37 -2.30 1.33 6.38
N VAL A 38 -1.06 1.16 5.94
CA VAL A 38 -0.10 2.27 5.83
C VAL A 38 -0.51 3.28 4.75
N LEU A 39 -0.96 2.80 3.59
CA LEU A 39 -1.41 3.67 2.49
C LEU A 39 -2.66 4.47 2.86
N TRP A 40 -3.62 3.83 3.54
CA TRP A 40 -4.83 4.49 3.99
C TRP A 40 -4.58 5.47 5.13
N LEU A 41 -3.68 5.13 6.07
CA LEU A 41 -3.24 6.05 7.13
C LEU A 41 -2.68 7.35 6.51
N ASP A 42 -1.72 7.23 5.60
CA ASP A 42 -1.14 8.38 4.91
C ASP A 42 -2.19 9.13 4.08
N GLY A 43 -3.04 8.40 3.36
CA GLY A 43 -4.08 8.97 2.52
C GLY A 43 -5.12 9.80 3.31
N ILE A 44 -5.60 9.27 4.44
CA ILE A 44 -6.57 9.96 5.31
C ILE A 44 -5.96 11.25 5.86
N PHE A 45 -4.73 11.19 6.38
CA PHE A 45 -4.05 12.39 6.87
C PHE A 45 -3.78 13.39 5.74
N GLY A 46 -3.44 12.91 4.54
CA GLY A 46 -3.23 13.75 3.36
C GLY A 46 -4.50 14.48 2.92
N ILE A 47 -5.66 13.79 2.94
CA ILE A 47 -6.96 14.41 2.66
C ILE A 47 -7.26 15.47 3.73
N TRP A 48 -7.08 15.17 5.01
CA TRP A 48 -7.37 16.10 6.10
C TRP A 48 -6.50 17.37 6.01
N ALA A 49 -5.19 17.21 5.82
CA ALA A 49 -4.28 18.33 5.60
C ALA A 49 -4.68 19.14 4.35
N GLY A 50 -5.15 18.46 3.29
CA GLY A 50 -5.64 19.08 2.07
C GLY A 50 -6.90 19.92 2.30
N ILE A 51 -7.87 19.42 3.08
CA ILE A 51 -9.10 20.14 3.43
C ILE A 51 -8.78 21.47 4.11
N LYS A 52 -7.81 21.48 5.04
CA LYS A 52 -7.41 22.71 5.76
C LYS A 52 -6.73 23.76 4.90
N ARG A 53 -6.07 23.39 3.80
CA ARG A 53 -5.29 24.31 2.95
C ARG A 53 -6.02 24.80 1.71
N GLU A 54 -6.72 23.89 1.03
CA GLU A 54 -7.26 24.13 -0.32
C GLU A 54 -8.72 23.69 -0.47
N GLY A 55 -9.36 23.21 0.61
CA GLY A 55 -10.67 22.56 0.57
C GLY A 55 -10.63 21.09 0.11
N PHE A 56 -11.77 20.39 0.21
CA PHE A 56 -11.86 18.99 -0.19
C PHE A 56 -11.83 18.85 -1.72
N LYS A 57 -10.95 17.99 -2.22
CA LYS A 57 -10.80 17.73 -3.66
C LYS A 57 -10.94 16.24 -3.92
N THR A 58 -12.03 15.85 -4.58
CA THR A 58 -12.40 14.44 -4.85
C THR A 58 -11.32 13.66 -5.60
N TYR A 59 -10.58 14.32 -6.51
CA TYR A 59 -9.48 13.67 -7.23
C TYR A 59 -8.32 13.26 -6.31
N LYS A 60 -8.07 13.98 -5.20
CA LYS A 60 -7.04 13.60 -4.23
C LYS A 60 -7.45 12.33 -3.47
N ALA A 61 -8.75 12.18 -3.16
CA ALA A 61 -9.28 10.98 -2.52
C ALA A 61 -9.21 9.76 -3.46
N LEU A 62 -9.65 9.91 -4.71
CA LEU A 62 -9.59 8.83 -5.71
C LEU A 62 -8.15 8.37 -6.01
N ARG A 63 -7.18 9.28 -5.91
CA ARG A 63 -5.76 8.94 -6.09
C ARG A 63 -5.27 7.92 -5.07
N ILE A 64 -5.72 8.00 -3.82
CA ILE A 64 -5.31 7.08 -2.75
C ILE A 64 -5.80 5.67 -3.07
N THR A 65 -7.09 5.52 -3.39
CA THR A 65 -7.67 4.22 -3.76
C THR A 65 -6.96 3.62 -4.98
N ARG A 66 -6.70 4.42 -6.03
CA ARG A 66 -5.94 3.97 -7.20
C ARG A 66 -4.53 3.50 -6.83
N ASN A 67 -3.85 4.22 -5.94
CA ASN A 67 -2.52 3.86 -5.48
C ASN A 67 -2.53 2.56 -4.68
N THR A 68 -3.51 2.37 -3.78
CA THR A 68 -3.68 1.12 -3.04
C THR A 68 -3.85 -0.08 -3.97
N PHE A 69 -4.71 0.02 -4.99
CA PHE A 69 -4.85 -1.06 -5.97
C PHE A 69 -3.55 -1.36 -6.72
N ALA A 70 -2.79 -0.33 -7.12
CA ALA A 70 -1.51 -0.52 -7.80
C ALA A 70 -0.48 -1.26 -6.91
N TRP A 71 -0.35 -0.86 -5.65
CA TRP A 71 0.56 -1.50 -4.70
C TRP A 71 0.13 -2.92 -4.31
N LEU A 72 -1.18 -3.18 -4.19
CA LEU A 72 -1.70 -4.53 -4.02
C LEU A 72 -1.37 -5.44 -5.21
N ALA A 73 -1.48 -4.93 -6.45
CA ALA A 73 -1.12 -5.66 -7.65
C ALA A 73 0.39 -5.97 -7.69
N ILE A 74 1.25 -5.00 -7.35
CA ILE A 74 2.70 -5.20 -7.26
C ILE A 74 3.03 -6.27 -6.21
N LEU A 75 2.45 -6.18 -5.01
CA LEU A 75 2.65 -7.18 -3.96
C LEU A 75 2.20 -8.58 -4.41
N THR A 76 1.04 -8.67 -5.08
CA THR A 76 0.53 -9.95 -5.61
C THR A 76 1.52 -10.59 -6.59
N VAL A 77 2.09 -9.79 -7.51
CA VAL A 77 3.09 -10.28 -8.47
C VAL A 77 4.35 -10.76 -7.75
N ILE A 78 4.83 -10.02 -6.76
CA ILE A 78 6.01 -10.41 -5.98
C ILE A 78 5.76 -11.73 -5.25
N LEU A 79 4.64 -11.86 -4.54
CA LEU A 79 4.29 -13.09 -3.82
C LEU A 79 4.11 -14.30 -4.75
N MET A 80 3.63 -14.09 -5.98
CA MET A 80 3.59 -15.14 -6.99
C MET A 80 4.99 -15.62 -7.39
N ILE A 81 5.96 -14.71 -7.51
CA ILE A 81 7.36 -15.04 -7.74
C ILE A 81 7.92 -15.81 -6.54
N GLU A 82 7.67 -15.34 -5.31
CA GLU A 82 8.14 -16.00 -4.09
C GLU A 82 7.64 -17.44 -3.96
N LYS A 83 6.36 -17.67 -4.29
CA LYS A 83 5.76 -19.00 -4.29
C LYS A 83 6.28 -19.89 -5.42
N GLY A 84 6.69 -19.31 -6.55
CA GLY A 84 7.18 -20.02 -7.73
C GLY A 84 8.66 -20.41 -7.68
N PHE A 85 9.49 -19.68 -6.92
CA PHE A 85 10.94 -19.87 -6.89
C PHE A 85 11.46 -20.13 -5.47
N ALA A 86 12.01 -21.32 -5.25
CA ALA A 86 12.62 -21.67 -3.96
C ALA A 86 13.74 -20.68 -3.58
N GLY A 87 13.75 -20.23 -2.32
CA GLY A 87 14.78 -19.32 -1.80
C GLY A 87 14.55 -17.83 -2.09
N THR A 88 13.39 -17.44 -2.65
CA THR A 88 13.09 -16.04 -2.97
C THR A 88 12.17 -15.33 -1.98
N GLY A 89 11.83 -15.95 -0.84
CA GLY A 89 10.90 -15.40 0.18
C GLY A 89 11.33 -14.12 0.90
N TRP A 90 12.46 -13.51 0.52
CA TRP A 90 12.94 -12.22 1.02
C TRP A 90 12.56 -11.05 0.09
N LEU A 91 12.03 -11.33 -1.10
CA LEU A 91 11.81 -10.35 -2.16
C LEU A 91 10.72 -9.34 -1.78
N SER A 92 9.63 -9.81 -1.20
CA SER A 92 8.52 -9.01 -0.68
C SER A 92 9.00 -8.05 0.40
N GLU A 93 9.82 -8.53 1.34
CA GLU A 93 10.40 -7.69 2.37
C GLU A 93 11.27 -6.58 1.78
N VAL A 94 12.21 -6.93 0.89
CA VAL A 94 13.16 -5.97 0.31
C VAL A 94 12.46 -4.90 -0.54
N VAL A 95 11.37 -5.22 -1.21
CA VAL A 95 10.66 -4.26 -2.08
C VAL A 95 9.61 -3.46 -1.29
N ILE A 96 8.83 -4.10 -0.42
CA ILE A 96 7.66 -3.49 0.21
C ILE A 96 8.03 -2.76 1.50
N VAL A 97 8.97 -3.26 2.30
CA VAL A 97 9.33 -2.64 3.58
C VAL A 97 9.87 -1.21 3.42
N PRO A 98 10.81 -0.92 2.49
CA PRO A 98 11.27 0.44 2.28
C PRO A 98 10.13 1.39 1.89
N PHE A 99 9.22 0.93 1.03
CA PHE A 99 8.03 1.67 0.66
C PHE A 99 7.14 1.97 1.88
N MET A 100 6.87 0.98 2.73
CA MET A 100 6.07 1.16 3.95
C MET A 100 6.71 2.18 4.91
N ILE A 101 8.04 2.13 5.08
CA ILE A 101 8.77 3.10 5.92
C ILE A 101 8.59 4.53 5.38
N LEU A 102 8.77 4.73 4.08
CA LEU A 102 8.58 6.05 3.44
C LEU A 102 7.14 6.54 3.60
N GLN A 103 6.18 5.63 3.50
CA GLN A 103 4.77 5.97 3.60
C GLN A 103 4.35 6.30 5.04
N LEU A 104 4.92 5.64 6.05
CA LEU A 104 4.77 6.02 7.46
C LEU A 104 5.35 7.41 7.75
N ILE A 105 6.52 7.73 7.19
CA ILE A 105 7.12 9.07 7.32
C ILE A 105 6.20 10.12 6.66
N SER A 106 5.64 9.82 5.49
CA SER A 106 4.65 10.69 4.83
C SER A 106 3.41 10.88 5.71
N ALA A 107 2.90 9.81 6.32
CA ALA A 107 1.71 9.87 7.18
C ALA A 107 1.93 10.80 8.37
N LEU A 108 3.10 10.70 9.01
CA LEU A 108 3.48 11.59 10.12
C LEU A 108 3.53 13.06 9.68
N LYS A 109 4.12 13.33 8.51
CA LYS A 109 4.17 14.68 7.93
C LYS A 109 2.78 15.22 7.64
N ASN A 110 1.92 14.40 7.04
CA ASN A 110 0.54 14.77 6.73
C ASN A 110 -0.28 14.99 8.02
N ALA A 111 -0.10 14.17 9.05
CA ALA A 111 -0.75 14.34 10.34
C ALA A 111 -0.38 15.67 11.02
N SER A 112 0.89 16.08 10.96
CA SER A 112 1.30 17.38 11.49
C SER A 112 0.77 18.55 10.66
N MET A 113 0.73 18.44 9.33
CA MET A 113 0.07 19.44 8.48
C MET A 113 -1.45 19.53 8.72
N ALA A 114 -2.08 18.42 9.11
CA ALA A 114 -3.47 18.39 9.56
C ALA A 114 -3.66 18.99 10.97
N GLY A 115 -2.59 19.38 11.67
CA GLY A 115 -2.62 19.97 13.00
C GLY A 115 -2.85 18.98 14.14
N LEU A 116 -2.70 17.67 13.88
CA LEU A 116 -2.84 16.61 14.91
C LEU A 116 -1.58 16.48 15.78
N ILE A 117 -0.42 16.89 15.26
CA ILE A 117 0.87 16.84 15.93
C ILE A 117 1.49 18.23 15.88
N LYS A 118 1.88 18.79 17.04
CA LYS A 118 2.62 20.05 17.10
C LYS A 118 3.90 19.93 16.27
N MET A 119 4.08 20.85 15.31
CA MET A 119 5.20 20.85 14.35
C MET A 119 6.58 20.73 15.03
N GLU A 120 6.76 21.29 16.22
CA GLU A 120 8.01 21.16 16.99
C GLU A 120 8.41 19.71 17.30
N HIS A 121 7.45 18.84 17.63
CA HIS A 121 7.74 17.44 17.95
C HIS A 121 8.00 16.61 16.70
N LEU A 122 7.28 16.89 15.61
CA LEU A 122 7.53 16.24 14.33
C LEU A 122 8.88 16.68 13.74
N ASN A 123 9.22 17.97 13.77
CA ASN A 123 10.52 18.46 13.31
C ASN A 123 11.67 17.82 14.09
N LYS A 124 11.55 17.66 15.42
CA LYS A 124 12.55 16.91 16.22
C LYS A 124 12.70 15.43 15.85
N ILE A 125 11.66 14.80 15.30
CA ILE A 125 11.70 13.41 14.81
C ILE A 125 12.27 13.37 13.39
N LEU A 126 11.80 14.26 12.51
CA LEU A 126 12.25 14.37 11.11
C LEU A 126 13.71 14.81 11.02
N ASP A 127 14.17 15.77 11.81
CA ASP A 127 15.57 16.22 11.86
C ASP A 127 16.52 15.11 12.36
N ARG A 128 16.00 14.15 13.14
CA ARG A 128 16.76 12.98 13.56
C ARG A 128 16.88 11.90 12.48
N ILE A 129 15.90 11.80 11.59
CA ILE A 129 15.84 10.79 10.52
C ILE A 129 16.47 11.31 9.22
N ASP A 130 16.32 12.60 8.91
CA ASP A 130 16.77 13.24 7.66
C ASP A 130 17.69 14.43 7.98
N LYS A 131 18.97 14.15 8.31
CA LYS A 131 19.99 15.16 8.64
C LYS A 131 20.44 16.01 7.44
N HIS A 132 20.06 15.66 6.22
CA HIS A 132 20.61 16.27 4.99
C HIS A 132 19.72 17.36 4.37
N LYS A 133 18.46 17.50 4.81
CA LYS A 133 17.63 18.66 4.47
C LYS A 133 17.66 19.61 5.67
N GLY A 134 18.46 20.68 5.55
CA GLY A 134 18.75 21.63 6.63
C GLY A 134 17.54 22.12 7.43
N PHE A 135 17.82 22.63 8.63
CA PHE A 135 16.84 23.01 9.66
C PHE A 135 15.66 23.78 9.08
N ARG A 136 14.45 23.24 9.31
CA ARG A 136 13.19 23.86 8.89
C ARG A 136 12.71 24.80 10.00
N SER A 137 12.85 26.11 9.79
CA SER A 137 12.32 27.18 10.67
C SER A 137 10.80 27.17 10.72
#